data_AF-A0A7K0IYN6-F1
#
_entry.id   AF-A0A7K0IYN6-F1
#
_cell.length_a   1.000
_cell.length_b   1.000
_cell.length_c   1.000
_cell.angle_alpha   90.00
_cell.angle_beta   90.00
_cell.angle_gamma   90.00
#
_symmetry.space_group_name_H-M   'P 1'
#
loop_
_entity.id
_entity.type
_entity.pdbx_description
1 polymer ?
#
loop_
_entity_poly.entity_id
_entity_poly.type
_entity_poly.pdbx_seq_one_letter_code
_entity_poly.pdbx_strand_id
1 'polypeptide(L)' 'MAGLISRGNVYYAVYYVGKKQKRVSLETSTLQLAKEKLRQLESSLYRGNDNPLPSKTPISKVVADYIEGMR' A
#
# COMPACT_ATOMS: atom_id res chain seq x y z
N MET A 1 11.84 -2.71 6.80
CA MET A 1 11.27 -2.10 8.01
C MET A 1 10.14 -1.18 7.60
N ALA A 2 8.93 -1.41 8.11
CA ALA A 2 7.81 -0.48 7.96
C ALA A 2 7.60 0.27 9.28
N GLY A 3 7.14 1.51 9.17
CA GLY A 3 6.85 2.40 10.30
C GLY A 3 5.45 2.97 10.18
N LEU A 4 4.90 3.42 11.30
CA LEU A 4 3.58 4.05 11.37
C LEU A 4 3.73 5.53 11.73
N ILE A 5 3.09 6.39 10.96
CA ILE A 5 3.01 7.82 11.24
C ILE A 5 1.55 8.20 11.41
N SER A 6 1.22 8.88 12.50
CA SER A 6 -0.07 9.55 12.64
C SER A 6 0.04 10.98 12.14
N ARG A 7 -0.90 11.42 11.30
CA ARG A 7 -1.06 12.83 10.93
C ARG A 7 -2.52 13.23 11.06
N GLY A 8 -2.82 14.07 12.05
CA GLY A 8 -4.19 14.44 12.40
C GLY A 8 -4.97 13.20 12.83
N ASN A 9 -6.06 12.91 12.11
CA ASN A 9 -6.95 11.79 12.40
C ASN A 9 -6.73 10.57 11.48
N VAL A 10 -5.64 10.53 10.71
CA VAL A 10 -5.38 9.42 9.77
C VAL A 10 -3.98 8.85 9.96
N TYR A 11 -3.90 7.52 10.00
CA TYR A 11 -2.64 6.79 10.05
C TYR A 11 -2.05 6.54 8.66
N TYR A 12 -0.73 6.61 8.56
CA TYR A 12 0.05 6.36 7.36
C TYR A 12 1.10 5.28 7.62
N ALA A 13 1.25 4.35 6.68
CA ALA A 13 2.36 3.42 6.66
C ALA A 13 3.53 4.02 5.87
N VAL A 14 4.74 3.89 6.39
CA VAL A 14 5.99 4.26 5.72
C VAL A 14 6.85 3.02 5.57
N TYR A 15 7.28 2.71 4.37
CA TYR A 15 8.09 1.53 4.10
C TYR A 15 9.05 1.81 2.94
N TYR A 16 10.03 0.94 2.75
CA TYR A 16 10.95 1.01 1.62
C TYR A 16 10.64 -0.06 0.60
N VAL A 17 10.67 0.31 -0.68
CA VAL A 17 10.70 -0.62 -1.80
C VAL A 17 12.00 -0.37 -2.54
N GLY A 18 12.95 -1.30 -2.41
CA GLY A 18 14.33 -1.08 -2.82
C GLY A 18 14.94 0.13 -2.12
N LYS A 19 15.42 1.12 -2.89
CA LYS A 19 16.03 2.36 -2.38
C LYS A 19 15.04 3.52 -2.19
N LYS A 20 13.76 3.35 -2.55
CA LYS A 20 12.75 4.42 -2.50
C LYS A 20 11.86 4.24 -1.27
N GLN A 21 11.74 5.30 -0.47
CA GLN A 21 10.76 5.35 0.59
C GLN A 21 9.38 5.61 -0.01
N LYS A 22 8.39 4.79 0.35
CA LYS A 22 6.98 4.99 0.05
C LYS A 22 6.22 5.32 1.33
N ARG A 23 5.20 6.15 1.17
CA ARG A 23 4.24 6.49 2.24
C ARG A 23 2.84 6.33 1.68
N VAL A 24 1.99 5.61 2.40
CA VAL A 24 0.61 5.35 1.98
C VAL A 24 -0.33 5.57 3.15
N SER A 25 -1.47 6.22 2.88
CA SER A 25 -2.55 6.37 3.86
C SER A 25 -3.17 5.00 4.16
N LEU A 26 -3.39 4.70 5.43
CA LEU A 26 -4.15 3.52 5.85
C LEU A 26 -5.65 3.81 5.95
N GLU A 27 -6.06 5.05 5.67
CA GLU A 27 -7.46 5.50 5.65
C GLU A 27 -8.23 5.11 6.91
N THR A 28 -7.55 5.13 8.05
CA THR A 28 -8.12 4.80 9.36
C THR A 28 -7.62 5.76 10.42
N SER A 29 -8.49 6.09 11.37
CA SER A 29 -8.21 6.85 12.58
C SER A 29 -7.98 5.96 13.80
N THR A 30 -8.23 4.65 13.68
CA THR A 30 -8.11 3.69 14.78
C THR A 30 -6.73 3.04 14.77
N LEU A 31 -6.03 3.12 15.91
CA LEU A 31 -4.66 2.61 16.04
C LEU A 31 -4.58 1.09 15.85
N GLN A 32 -5.55 0.34 16.36
CA GLN A 32 -5.60 -1.12 16.26
C GLN A 32 -5.69 -1.57 14.80
N LEU A 33 -6.60 -0.97 14.03
CA LEU A 33 -6.74 -1.23 12.59
C LEU A 33 -5.48 -0.82 11.82
N ALA A 34 -4.86 0.31 12.19
CA ALA A 34 -3.62 0.76 11.57
C ALA A 34 -2.46 -0.23 11.79
N LYS A 35 -2.33 -0.78 13.01
CA LYS A 35 -1.31 -1.80 13.33
C LYS A 35 -1.53 -3.09 12.54
N GLU A 36 -2.77 -3.57 12.43
CA GLU A 36 -3.04 -4.79 11.68
C GLU A 36 -2.78 -4.62 10.18
N LYS A 37 -3.18 -3.48 9.60
CA LYS A 37 -2.83 -3.15 8.20
C LYS A 37 -1.31 -3.06 7.98
N LEU A 38 -0.58 -2.47 8.92
CA LEU A 38 0.90 -2.43 8.87
C LEU A 38 1.50 -3.84 8.90
N ARG A 39 0.99 -4.71 9.77
CA ARG A 39 1.43 -6.11 9.89
C ARG A 39 1.19 -6.90 8.59
N GLN A 40 0.02 -6.71 7.97
CA GLN A 40 -0.28 -7.30 6.66
C GLN A 40 0.66 -6.80 5.57
N LEU A 41 1.01 -5.51 5.62
CA LEU A 41 1.97 -4.89 4.70
C LEU A 41 3.36 -5.48 4.85
N GLU A 42 3.87 -5.60 6.08
CA GLU A 42 5.17 -6.19 6.36
C GLU A 42 5.24 -7.66 5.93
N SER A 43 4.19 -8.45 6.23
CA SER A 43 4.09 -9.84 5.80
C SER A 43 4.14 -9.98 4.28
N SER A 44 3.47 -9.09 3.56
CA SER A 44 3.43 -9.13 2.09
C SER A 44 4.75 -8.70 1.46
N LEU A 45 5.40 -7.66 2.00
CA LEU A 45 6.75 -7.25 1.59
C LEU A 45 7.76 -8.38 1.82
N TYR A 46 7.65 -9.12 2.93
CA TYR A 46 8.52 -10.25 3.22
C TYR A 46 8.34 -11.40 2.22
N ARG A 47 7.09 -11.66 1.79
CA ARG A 47 6.77 -12.69 0.80
C ARG A 47 7.16 -12.30 -0.63
N GLY A 48 7.55 -11.06 -0.87
CA GLY A 48 7.79 -10.55 -2.23
C GLY A 48 6.53 -10.43 -3.08
N ASN A 49 5.34 -10.50 -2.46
CA ASN A 49 4.08 -10.27 -3.15
C ASN A 49 3.91 -8.77 -3.43
N ASP A 50 3.27 -8.45 -4.56
CA ASP A 50 2.92 -7.08 -4.90
C ASP A 50 2.14 -6.39 -3.76
N ASN A 51 2.34 -5.07 -3.66
CA ASN A 51 1.82 -4.20 -2.60
C ASN A 51 0.38 -4.59 -2.21
N PRO A 52 0.14 -5.07 -0.97
CA PRO A 52 -1.15 -5.60 -0.56
C PRO A 52 -2.20 -4.50 -0.31
N LEU A 53 -1.78 -3.24 -0.38
CA LEU A 53 -2.71 -2.12 -0.26
C LEU A 53 -3.51 -2.02 -1.56
N PRO A 54 -4.84 -1.84 -1.46
CA PRO A 54 -5.69 -1.76 -2.63
C PRO A 54 -5.21 -0.65 -3.56
N SER A 55 -4.94 -1.01 -4.79
CA SER A 55 -4.78 -0.06 -5.89
C SER A 55 -6.10 0.70 -6.05
N LYS A 56 -6.02 2.04 -6.15
CA LYS A 56 -7.18 2.87 -6.52
C LYS A 56 -7.53 2.72 -8.00
N THR A 57 -6.65 2.11 -8.79
CA THR A 57 -6.88 1.84 -10.21
C THR A 57 -7.80 0.62 -10.34
N PRO A 58 -8.98 0.76 -10.94
CA PRO A 58 -9.86 -0.36 -11.24
C PRO A 58 -9.18 -1.36 -12.17
N ILE A 59 -9.42 -2.66 -11.96
CA ILE A 59 -8.81 -3.72 -12.78
C ILE A 59 -9.17 -3.60 -14.26
N SER A 60 -10.40 -3.15 -14.55
CA SER A 60 -10.88 -2.89 -15.92
C SER A 60 -10.02 -1.89 -16.67
N LYS A 61 -9.52 -0.85 -15.98
CA LYS A 61 -8.65 0.16 -16.58
C LYS A 61 -7.28 -0.42 -16.93
N VAL A 62 -6.69 -1.22 -16.04
CA VAL A 62 -5.39 -1.86 -16.30
C VAL A 62 -5.46 -2.80 -17.50
N VAL A 63 -6.54 -3.58 -17.62
CA VAL A 63 -6.74 -4.49 -18.76
C VAL A 63 -6.93 -3.70 -20.06
N ALA A 64 -7.70 -2.60 -20.04
CA ALA A 64 -7.90 -1.75 -21.20
C ALA A 64 -6.60 -1.10 -21.70
N ASP A 65 -5.83 -0.48 -20.79
CA ASP A 65 -4.55 0.18 -21.10
C ASP A 65 -3.53 -0.82 -21.69
N TYR A 66 -3.52 -2.06 -21.20
CA TYR A 66 -2.64 -3.12 -21.70
C TYR A 66 -2.96 -3.52 -23.14
N ILE A 67 -4.25 -3.70 -23.45
CA ILE A 67 -4.70 -4.04 -24.81
C ILE A 67 -4.36 -2.92 -25.79
N GLU A 68 -4.52 -1.66 -25.38
CA GLU A 68 -4.18 -0.50 -26.21
C GLU A 68 -2.67 -0.42 -26.50
N GLY A 69 -1.83 -0.68 -25.51
CA GLY A 69 -0.36 -0.69 -25.69
C GLY A 69 0.20 -1.85 -26.52
N MET A 70 -0.61 -2.90 -26.76
CA MET A 70 -0.25 -4.00 -27.66
C MET A 70 -0.55 -3.71 -29.13
N ARG A 71 -1.25 -2.62 -29.41
CA ARG A 71 -1.74 -2.25 -30.74
C ARG A 71 -0.81 -1.27 -31.43
#